data_AF-A0A645AYK4-F1
#
_entry.id   AF-A0A645AYK4-F1
#
_cell.length_a   1.000
_cell.length_b   1.000
_cell.length_c   1.000
_cell.angle_alpha   90.00
_cell.angle_beta   90.00
_cell.angle_gamma   90.00
#
_symmetry.space_group_name_H-M   'P 1'
#
loop_
_entity.id
_entity.type
_entity.pdbx_description
1 polymer ?
#
loop_
_entity_poly.entity_id
_entity_poly.type
_entity_poly.pdbx_seq_one_letter_code
_entity_poly.pdbx_strand_id
1 'polypeptide(L)'
;MKPDSNFLYLSHDLEFVTTRKNNTVFWIKNYKYPNVWEIIDINPQDIPEELIIKVVGVKKQKILFVESENNKDSQLYQLIYPDFKVWPVGGCNNVINYTKAFNSRTEKFNKEYYGLIDRDFKSDEQILSLEGSKIYTTPFAIYEDLFLDKGIIKFVFDYLGRQDYDSKILEIENEVRQKLTDESFKMAYRKYKIQQHLNVNIEAIARGELSSITIASNMCDTEISSFSSRTYEEILKIYNQKCIKDCISRLGYGWTDWTNVVLNIFNTEKANDLRSEFLKIMPHIE
;
A
#
# COMPACT_ATOMS: atom_id res chain seq x y z
N MET A 1 -24.67 -10.58 -50.39
CA MET A 1 -25.82 -10.65 -49.46
C MET A 1 -27.10 -10.55 -50.26
N LYS A 2 -28.14 -11.32 -49.91
CA LYS A 2 -29.48 -11.14 -50.52
C LYS A 2 -30.00 -9.73 -50.15
N PRO A 3 -30.70 -9.02 -51.06
CA PRO A 3 -31.15 -7.64 -50.82
C PRO A 3 -32.12 -7.50 -49.63
N ASP A 4 -32.85 -8.56 -49.28
CA ASP A 4 -33.96 -8.54 -48.31
C ASP A 4 -33.65 -9.33 -47.03
N SER A 5 -32.53 -9.05 -46.36
CA SER A 5 -32.17 -9.77 -45.12
C SER A 5 -31.85 -8.80 -43.99
N ASN A 6 -32.68 -8.82 -42.95
CA ASN A 6 -32.45 -8.08 -41.70
C ASN A 6 -31.69 -8.96 -40.70
N PHE A 7 -30.76 -8.35 -39.95
CA PHE A 7 -29.95 -9.03 -38.94
C PHE A 7 -30.21 -8.42 -37.56
N LEU A 8 -30.50 -9.26 -36.57
CA LEU A 8 -30.62 -8.89 -35.17
C LEU A 8 -29.40 -9.40 -34.40
N TYR A 9 -28.77 -8.52 -33.62
CA TYR A 9 -27.63 -8.85 -32.78
C TYR A 9 -27.96 -8.57 -31.32
N LEU A 10 -27.53 -9.45 -30.42
CA LEU A 10 -27.53 -9.26 -28.97
C LEU A 10 -26.06 -9.21 -28.53
N SER A 11 -25.64 -8.12 -27.88
CA SER A 11 -24.24 -7.90 -27.52
C SER A 11 -24.10 -7.11 -26.22
N HIS A 12 -23.06 -7.44 -25.45
CA HIS A 12 -22.53 -6.65 -24.34
C HIS A 12 -21.23 -5.91 -24.71
N ASP A 13 -20.86 -5.90 -25.98
CA ASP A 13 -19.71 -5.18 -26.49
C ASP A 13 -20.16 -3.83 -27.09
N LEU A 14 -19.79 -2.73 -26.44
CA LEU A 14 -20.12 -1.36 -26.88
C LEU A 14 -19.39 -0.97 -28.17
N GLU A 15 -18.17 -1.47 -28.38
CA GLU A 15 -17.39 -1.18 -29.59
C GLU A 15 -18.06 -1.83 -30.80
N PHE A 16 -18.55 -3.06 -30.65
CA PHE A 16 -19.35 -3.74 -31.65
C PHE A 16 -20.68 -3.03 -31.99
N VAL A 17 -21.29 -2.35 -31.02
CA VAL A 17 -22.54 -1.60 -31.22
C VAL A 17 -22.30 -0.27 -31.93
N THR A 18 -21.22 0.43 -31.58
CA THR A 18 -20.89 1.77 -32.09
C THR A 18 -20.23 1.78 -33.48
N THR A 19 -19.51 0.72 -33.85
CA THR A 19 -18.76 0.64 -35.12
C THR A 19 -19.62 0.38 -36.36
N ARG A 20 -20.90 0.02 -36.19
CA ARG A 20 -21.82 -0.25 -37.31
C ARG A 20 -22.44 1.03 -37.84
N LYS A 21 -22.54 1.12 -39.17
CA LYS A 21 -23.25 2.19 -39.87
C LYS A 21 -24.68 1.73 -40.21
N ASN A 22 -25.65 2.65 -40.11
CA ASN A 22 -27.07 2.41 -40.41
C ASN A 22 -27.72 1.28 -39.59
N ASN A 23 -27.45 1.21 -38.27
CA ASN A 23 -28.15 0.32 -37.34
C ASN A 23 -29.13 1.10 -36.45
N THR A 24 -30.21 0.44 -36.05
CA THR A 24 -31.04 0.84 -34.92
C THR A 24 -30.53 0.11 -33.69
N VAL A 25 -30.36 0.81 -32.56
CA VAL A 25 -29.81 0.24 -31.33
C VAL A 25 -30.86 0.30 -30.23
N PHE A 26 -31.16 -0.86 -29.64
CA PHE A 26 -32.09 -0.97 -28.53
C PHE A 26 -31.34 -1.38 -27.26
N TRP A 27 -31.62 -0.66 -26.17
CA TRP A 27 -31.18 -1.03 -24.84
C TRP A 27 -32.29 -1.76 -24.09
N ILE A 28 -32.03 -3.01 -23.71
CA ILE A 28 -32.85 -3.73 -22.73
C ILE A 28 -32.48 -3.22 -21.33
N LYS A 29 -33.24 -2.24 -20.82
CA LYS A 29 -32.95 -1.55 -19.55
C LYS A 29 -33.33 -2.37 -18.33
N ASN A 30 -34.44 -3.11 -18.41
CA ASN A 30 -34.96 -3.89 -17.30
C ASN A 30 -35.74 -5.11 -17.78
N TYR A 31 -35.77 -6.16 -16.95
CA TYR A 31 -36.60 -7.34 -17.14
C TYR A 31 -37.24 -7.73 -15.81
N LYS A 32 -38.56 -7.90 -15.81
CA LYS A 32 -39.30 -8.51 -14.70
C LYS A 32 -39.97 -9.79 -15.18
N TYR A 33 -39.76 -10.85 -14.42
CA TYR A 33 -40.39 -12.15 -14.64
C TYR A 33 -41.94 -12.02 -14.60
N PRO A 34 -42.70 -12.74 -15.45
CA PRO A 34 -42.20 -13.66 -16.46
C PRO A 34 -41.82 -13.01 -17.80
N ASN A 35 -42.41 -11.87 -18.18
CA ASN A 35 -42.29 -11.34 -19.56
C ASN A 35 -42.42 -9.81 -19.67
N VAL A 36 -42.05 -9.04 -18.65
CA VAL A 36 -42.09 -7.58 -18.71
C VAL A 36 -40.71 -7.04 -19.04
N TRP A 37 -40.55 -6.50 -20.25
CA TRP A 37 -39.29 -5.94 -20.74
C TRP A 37 -39.42 -4.43 -20.87
N GLU A 38 -38.43 -3.71 -20.37
CA GLU A 38 -38.25 -2.27 -20.63
C GLU A 38 -37.16 -2.13 -21.68
N ILE A 39 -37.54 -1.75 -22.91
CA ILE A 39 -36.64 -1.61 -24.06
C ILE A 39 -36.71 -0.17 -24.56
N ILE A 40 -35.55 0.47 -24.73
CA ILE A 40 -35.42 1.87 -25.10
C ILE A 40 -34.58 1.97 -26.38
N ASP A 41 -35.05 2.73 -27.36
CA ASP A 41 -34.24 3.10 -28.54
C ASP A 41 -33.20 4.14 -28.13
N ILE A 42 -31.94 3.90 -28.50
CA ILE A 42 -30.82 4.77 -28.14
C ILE A 42 -29.99 5.11 -29.38
N ASN A 43 -29.43 6.31 -29.38
CA ASN A 43 -28.49 6.71 -30.42
C ASN A 43 -27.13 6.05 -30.17
N PRO A 44 -26.56 5.28 -31.10
CA PRO A 44 -25.22 4.69 -30.94
C PRO A 44 -24.11 5.73 -30.77
N GLN A 45 -24.33 7.00 -31.17
CA GLN A 45 -23.36 8.09 -30.96
C GLN A 45 -23.51 8.78 -29.59
N ASP A 46 -24.55 8.45 -28.82
CA ASP A 46 -24.85 9.04 -27.51
C ASP A 46 -25.37 7.96 -26.54
N ILE A 47 -24.46 7.05 -26.17
CA ILE A 47 -24.77 5.91 -25.31
C ILE A 47 -24.92 6.38 -23.85
N PRO A 48 -26.05 6.09 -23.17
CA PRO A 48 -26.24 6.47 -21.77
C PRO A 48 -25.14 5.94 -20.84
N GLU A 49 -24.63 6.78 -19.95
CA GLU A 49 -23.56 6.41 -19.01
C GLU A 49 -23.97 5.23 -18.11
N GLU A 50 -25.25 5.16 -17.69
CA GLU A 50 -25.81 4.04 -16.93
C GLU A 50 -25.66 2.70 -17.67
N LEU A 51 -25.87 2.69 -19.00
CA LEU A 51 -25.70 1.52 -19.85
C LEU A 51 -24.22 1.13 -19.93
N ILE A 52 -23.32 2.10 -20.12
CA ILE A 52 -21.87 1.87 -20.13
C ILE A 52 -21.45 1.23 -18.81
N ILE A 53 -21.92 1.75 -17.67
CA ILE A 53 -21.61 1.21 -16.35
C ILE A 53 -22.11 -0.21 -16.19
N LYS A 54 -23.34 -0.52 -16.62
CA LYS A 54 -23.94 -1.86 -16.50
C LYS A 54 -23.30 -2.89 -17.44
N VAL A 55 -22.83 -2.46 -18.61
CA VAL A 55 -22.29 -3.34 -19.65
C VAL A 55 -20.79 -3.55 -19.53
N VAL A 56 -20.03 -2.48 -19.32
CA VAL A 56 -18.57 -2.54 -19.13
C VAL A 56 -18.23 -2.98 -17.72
N GLY A 57 -19.10 -2.66 -16.74
CA GLY A 57 -18.79 -2.81 -15.33
C GLY A 57 -17.67 -1.85 -14.95
N VAL A 58 -17.98 -0.61 -14.56
CA VAL A 58 -16.90 0.25 -14.07
C VAL A 58 -16.50 -0.24 -12.69
N LYS A 59 -15.49 -1.10 -12.62
CA LYS A 59 -14.70 -1.20 -11.40
C LYS A 59 -14.18 0.20 -11.11
N LYS A 60 -14.57 0.76 -9.97
CA LYS A 60 -14.03 2.04 -9.52
C LYS A 60 -12.51 1.95 -9.58
N GLN A 61 -11.88 2.93 -10.21
CA GLN A 61 -10.43 2.95 -10.27
C GLN A 61 -9.89 3.27 -8.86
N LYS A 62 -9.19 2.32 -8.25
CA LYS A 62 -8.57 2.51 -6.94
C LYS A 62 -7.24 3.24 -7.11
N ILE A 63 -7.07 4.36 -6.42
CA ILE A 63 -5.85 5.17 -6.40
C ILE A 63 -5.20 4.97 -5.04
N LEU A 64 -3.94 4.54 -5.03
CA LEU A 64 -3.14 4.40 -3.82
C LEU A 64 -2.07 5.48 -3.80
N PHE A 65 -2.27 6.52 -2.99
CA PHE A 65 -1.23 7.51 -2.73
C PHE A 65 -0.17 6.89 -1.83
N VAL A 66 1.10 6.98 -2.24
CA VAL A 66 2.22 6.40 -1.49
C VAL A 66 3.29 7.43 -1.22
N GLU A 67 4.05 7.17 -0.16
CA GLU A 67 5.34 7.84 0.02
C GLU A 67 6.30 7.42 -1.08
N SER A 68 6.94 8.40 -1.72
CA SER A 68 8.08 8.14 -2.60
C SER A 68 8.75 9.43 -3.02
N GLU A 69 10.07 9.45 -2.87
CA GLU A 69 10.95 10.42 -3.54
C GLU A 69 11.74 9.78 -4.70
N ASN A 70 11.86 8.44 -4.74
CA ASN A 70 12.84 7.73 -5.59
C ASN A 70 12.30 6.47 -6.31
N ASN A 71 11.02 6.47 -6.74
CA ASN A 71 10.32 5.50 -7.61
C ASN A 71 10.29 4.00 -7.19
N LYS A 72 11.31 3.46 -6.50
CA LYS A 72 11.46 2.02 -6.23
C LYS A 72 10.42 1.46 -5.25
N ASP A 73 10.12 2.20 -4.20
CA ASP A 73 9.03 1.93 -3.26
C ASP A 73 7.67 1.89 -3.99
N SER A 74 7.38 2.90 -4.80
CA SER A 74 6.13 2.97 -5.58
C SER A 74 6.01 1.82 -6.59
N GLN A 75 7.13 1.37 -7.18
CA GLN A 75 7.18 0.21 -8.07
C GLN A 75 6.83 -1.08 -7.31
N LEU A 76 7.42 -1.31 -6.14
CA LEU A 76 7.10 -2.49 -5.31
C LEU A 76 5.62 -2.49 -4.92
N TYR A 77 5.09 -1.35 -4.47
CA TYR A 77 3.69 -1.25 -4.09
C TYR A 77 2.75 -1.50 -5.28
N GLN A 78 3.12 -1.08 -6.50
CA GLN A 78 2.33 -1.37 -7.70
C GLN A 78 2.31 -2.88 -8.04
N LEU A 79 3.38 -3.61 -7.72
CA LEU A 79 3.45 -5.06 -7.89
C LEU A 79 2.67 -5.83 -6.82
N ILE A 80 2.65 -5.31 -5.58
CA ILE A 80 1.90 -5.87 -4.45
C ILE A 80 0.39 -5.65 -4.61
N TYR A 81 -0.01 -4.45 -5.07
CA TYR A 81 -1.41 -4.04 -5.24
C TYR A 81 -1.76 -3.80 -6.72
N PRO A 82 -1.85 -4.85 -7.55
CA PRO A 82 -2.04 -4.70 -9.01
C PRO A 82 -3.39 -4.08 -9.39
N ASP A 83 -4.41 -4.18 -8.53
CA ASP A 83 -5.73 -3.58 -8.75
C ASP A 83 -5.77 -2.07 -8.46
N PHE A 84 -4.68 -1.51 -7.93
CA PHE A 84 -4.54 -0.09 -7.63
C PHE A 84 -3.68 0.60 -8.67
N LYS A 85 -3.98 1.86 -8.95
CA LYS A 85 -3.04 2.79 -9.55
C LYS A 85 -2.24 3.44 -8.42
N VAL A 86 -0.98 3.04 -8.28
CA VAL A 86 -0.07 3.63 -7.29
C VAL A 86 0.39 5.00 -7.76
N TRP A 87 0.26 6.00 -6.88
CA TRP A 87 0.58 7.39 -7.17
C TRP A 87 1.51 7.98 -6.09
N PRO A 88 2.80 8.19 -6.38
CA PRO A 88 3.72 8.79 -5.42
C PRO A 88 3.40 10.28 -5.23
N VAL A 89 3.28 10.73 -3.98
CA VAL A 89 2.96 12.13 -3.64
C VAL A 89 3.99 12.79 -2.72
N GLY A 90 5.17 12.20 -2.55
CA GLY A 90 6.19 12.65 -1.61
C GLY A 90 5.91 12.19 -0.19
N GLY A 91 6.27 12.95 0.84
CA GLY A 91 6.25 12.46 2.22
C GLY A 91 4.86 12.20 2.83
N CYS A 92 4.85 11.51 3.98
CA CYS A 92 3.68 11.12 4.77
C CYS A 92 2.55 12.17 4.86
N ASN A 93 2.87 13.45 5.11
CA ASN A 93 1.86 14.51 5.21
C ASN A 93 1.09 14.72 3.90
N ASN A 94 1.75 14.59 2.74
CA ASN A 94 1.09 14.67 1.45
C ASN A 94 0.15 13.48 1.28
N VAL A 95 0.60 12.25 1.54
CA VAL A 95 -0.27 11.07 1.45
C VAL A 95 -1.54 11.24 2.29
N ILE A 96 -1.40 11.70 3.54
CA ILE A 96 -2.53 11.98 4.43
C ILE A 96 -3.46 13.05 3.84
N ASN A 97 -2.90 14.19 3.42
CA ASN A 97 -3.68 15.33 2.92
C ASN A 97 -4.40 15.00 1.62
N TYR A 98 -3.73 14.37 0.65
CA TYR A 98 -4.33 13.94 -0.60
C TYR A 98 -5.46 12.93 -0.35
N THR A 99 -5.21 11.90 0.47
CA THR A 99 -6.22 10.88 0.77
C THR A 99 -7.47 11.50 1.41
N LYS A 100 -7.31 12.38 2.41
CA LYS A 100 -8.44 13.06 3.05
C LYS A 100 -9.16 14.02 2.10
N ALA A 101 -8.42 14.83 1.33
CA ALA A 101 -8.99 15.83 0.43
C ALA A 101 -9.75 15.23 -0.75
N PHE A 102 -9.34 14.06 -1.25
CA PHE A 102 -10.07 13.37 -2.32
C PHE A 102 -11.28 12.58 -1.79
N ASN A 103 -11.21 12.03 -0.58
CA ASN A 103 -12.35 11.33 0.04
C ASN A 103 -13.43 12.29 0.57
N SER A 104 -13.11 13.56 0.86
CA SER A 104 -14.09 14.56 1.32
C SER A 104 -14.93 15.19 0.21
N ARG A 105 -14.59 14.96 -1.07
CA ARG A 105 -15.32 15.52 -2.22
C ARG A 105 -16.66 14.81 -2.41
N THR A 106 -17.70 15.59 -2.73
CA THR A 106 -19.04 15.09 -3.07
C THR A 106 -19.07 14.41 -4.44
N GLU A 107 -18.29 14.93 -5.39
CA GLU A 107 -18.12 14.34 -6.72
C GLU A 107 -17.10 13.18 -6.66
N LYS A 108 -17.62 11.96 -6.63
CA LYS A 108 -16.80 10.75 -6.74
C LYS A 108 -16.60 10.48 -8.22
N PHE A 109 -15.43 10.83 -8.77
CA PHE A 109 -15.00 10.60 -10.16
C PHE A 109 -14.84 9.11 -10.54
N ASN A 110 -15.75 8.26 -10.07
CA ASN A 110 -15.69 6.80 -10.19
C ASN A 110 -14.36 6.20 -9.71
N LYS A 111 -13.78 6.83 -8.68
CA LYS A 111 -12.48 6.51 -8.09
C LYS A 111 -12.62 6.31 -6.60
N GLU A 112 -11.74 5.48 -6.05
CA GLU A 112 -11.57 5.30 -4.60
C GLU A 112 -10.14 5.65 -4.26
N TYR A 113 -9.95 6.40 -3.17
CA TYR A 113 -8.66 6.97 -2.82
C TYR A 113 -8.19 6.42 -1.49
N TYR A 114 -6.95 5.97 -1.47
CA TYR A 114 -6.32 5.31 -0.34
C TYR A 114 -4.93 5.91 -0.15
N GLY A 115 -4.44 5.88 1.09
CA GLY A 115 -3.07 6.27 1.42
C GLY A 115 -2.31 5.09 1.99
N LEU A 116 -1.04 4.95 1.64
CA LEU A 116 -0.08 4.06 2.30
C LEU A 116 1.15 4.86 2.68
N ILE A 117 1.45 4.85 3.99
CA ILE A 117 2.60 5.55 4.58
C ILE A 117 3.52 4.57 5.30
N ASP A 118 4.77 4.96 5.52
CA ASP A 118 5.67 4.21 6.39
C ASP A 118 5.16 4.28 7.84
N ARG A 119 5.36 3.20 8.59
CA ARG A 119 4.96 3.15 10.01
C ARG A 119 5.69 4.21 10.83
N ASP A 120 6.94 4.51 10.47
CA ASP A 120 7.88 5.29 11.28
C ASP A 120 7.90 4.77 12.73
N PHE A 121 7.65 5.66 13.70
CA PHE A 121 7.54 5.36 15.12
C PHE A 121 6.08 5.37 15.61
N LYS A 122 5.09 5.35 14.71
CA LYS A 122 3.67 5.49 15.08
C LYS A 122 3.22 4.35 15.99
N SER A 123 2.44 4.68 17.02
CA SER A 123 1.78 3.69 17.87
C SER A 123 0.63 3.01 17.13
N ASP A 124 0.21 1.84 17.60
CA ASP A 124 -0.92 1.13 17.01
C ASP A 124 -2.22 1.96 17.10
N GLU A 125 -2.39 2.77 18.15
CA GLU A 125 -3.52 3.71 18.28
C GLU A 125 -3.53 4.78 17.18
N GLN A 126 -2.35 5.34 16.86
CA GLN A 126 -2.22 6.32 15.78
C GLN A 126 -2.50 5.68 14.41
N ILE A 127 -2.05 4.44 14.21
CA ILE A 127 -2.30 3.68 12.98
C ILE A 127 -3.81 3.45 12.82
N LEU A 128 -4.48 2.95 13.85
CA LEU A 128 -5.94 2.74 13.85
C LEU A 128 -6.72 4.02 13.56
N SER A 129 -6.26 5.16 14.10
CA SER A 129 -6.88 6.47 13.81
C SER A 129 -6.74 6.88 12.34
N LEU A 130 -5.67 6.47 11.65
CA LEU A 130 -5.45 6.77 10.23
C LEU A 130 -6.27 5.85 9.32
N GLU A 131 -6.44 4.59 9.70
CA GLU A 131 -7.22 3.61 8.94
C GLU A 131 -8.68 4.06 8.76
N GLY A 132 -9.27 4.71 9.77
CA GLY A 132 -10.61 5.32 9.65
C GLY A 132 -10.72 6.39 8.55
N SER A 133 -9.60 6.92 8.07
CA SER A 133 -9.50 7.85 6.93
C SER A 133 -9.03 7.17 5.64
N LYS A 134 -9.06 5.84 5.55
CA LYS A 134 -8.50 5.03 4.46
C LYS A 134 -7.00 5.22 4.24
N ILE A 135 -6.27 5.52 5.31
CA ILE A 135 -4.82 5.67 5.31
C ILE A 135 -4.23 4.50 6.09
N TYR A 136 -3.48 3.66 5.39
CA TYR A 136 -2.85 2.47 5.93
C TYR A 136 -1.36 2.72 6.17
N THR A 137 -0.76 1.91 7.04
CA THR A 137 0.68 1.97 7.31
C THR A 137 1.35 0.66 6.90
N THR A 138 2.59 0.73 6.45
CA THR A 138 3.42 -0.47 6.28
C THR A 138 3.57 -1.21 7.63
N PRO A 139 3.84 -2.53 7.62
CA PRO A 139 3.99 -3.30 8.85
C PRO A 139 5.25 -2.92 9.63
N PHE A 140 6.27 -2.37 8.98
CA PHE A 140 7.59 -2.06 9.55
C PHE A 140 7.90 -0.56 9.50
N ALA A 141 8.93 -0.14 10.25
CA ALA A 141 9.26 1.26 10.44
C ALA A 141 9.47 2.00 9.11
N ILE A 142 10.18 1.37 8.17
CA ILE A 142 10.49 1.93 6.85
C ILE A 142 10.28 0.90 5.74
N TYR A 143 10.12 1.37 4.50
CA TYR A 143 9.95 0.48 3.34
C TYR A 143 11.10 -0.54 3.18
N GLU A 144 12.33 -0.18 3.56
CA GLU A 144 13.49 -1.06 3.41
C GLU A 144 13.38 -2.36 4.20
N ASP A 145 12.70 -2.31 5.35
CA ASP A 145 12.55 -3.43 6.26
C ASP A 145 11.74 -4.57 5.63
N LEU A 146 10.90 -4.26 4.63
CA LEU A 146 10.15 -5.27 3.86
C LEU A 146 11.08 -6.27 3.15
N PHE A 147 12.27 -5.82 2.74
CA PHE A 147 13.26 -6.67 2.08
C PHE A 147 14.08 -7.51 3.06
N LEU A 148 13.89 -7.28 4.37
CA LEU A 148 14.55 -7.96 5.47
C LEU A 148 13.59 -8.88 6.24
N ASP A 149 12.33 -8.97 5.80
CA ASP A 149 11.36 -9.91 6.34
C ASP A 149 11.83 -11.36 6.13
N LYS A 150 11.63 -12.20 7.15
CA LYS A 150 12.07 -13.60 7.13
C LYS A 150 11.37 -14.41 6.03
N GLY A 151 10.07 -14.19 5.83
CA GLY A 151 9.30 -14.87 4.78
C GLY A 151 9.78 -14.49 3.39
N ILE A 152 10.01 -13.19 3.16
CA ILE A 152 10.54 -12.67 1.89
C ILE A 152 11.95 -13.21 1.61
N ILE A 153 12.86 -13.16 2.59
CA ILE A 153 14.22 -13.71 2.41
C ILE A 153 14.18 -15.20 2.08
N LYS A 154 13.39 -15.99 2.84
CA LYS A 154 13.24 -17.43 2.61
C LYS A 154 12.74 -17.73 1.21
N PHE A 155 11.65 -17.07 0.80
CA PHE A 155 11.08 -17.23 -0.53
C PHE A 155 12.11 -16.97 -1.63
N VAL A 156 12.83 -15.85 -1.54
CA VAL A 156 13.80 -15.44 -2.56
C VAL A 156 14.98 -16.40 -2.59
N PHE A 157 15.47 -16.86 -1.43
CA PHE A 157 16.57 -17.83 -1.37
C PHE A 157 16.17 -19.18 -1.96
N ASP A 158 14.98 -19.67 -1.62
CA ASP A 158 14.45 -20.92 -2.18
C ASP A 158 14.29 -20.81 -3.70
N TYR A 159 13.78 -19.68 -4.20
CA TYR A 159 13.71 -19.41 -5.64
C TYR A 159 15.08 -19.45 -6.33
N LEU A 160 16.13 -18.97 -5.65
CA LEU A 160 17.51 -19.01 -6.13
C LEU A 160 18.22 -20.35 -5.91
N GLY A 161 17.54 -21.35 -5.34
CA GLY A 161 18.15 -22.64 -5.00
C GLY A 161 19.15 -22.59 -3.85
N ARG A 162 19.06 -21.57 -2.97
CA ARG A 162 19.89 -21.42 -1.78
C ARG A 162 19.15 -21.94 -0.54
N GLN A 163 19.86 -22.62 0.34
CA GLN A 163 19.31 -23.25 1.55
C GLN A 163 19.94 -22.73 2.85
N ASP A 164 20.86 -21.76 2.75
CA ASP A 164 21.55 -21.15 3.88
C ASP A 164 20.79 -19.96 4.51
N TYR A 165 19.51 -19.79 4.17
CA TYR A 165 18.71 -18.63 4.59
C TYR A 165 18.58 -18.49 6.11
N ASP A 166 18.48 -19.59 6.88
CA ASP A 166 18.32 -19.49 8.34
C ASP A 166 19.58 -18.93 9.00
N SER A 167 20.76 -19.36 8.53
CA SER A 167 22.03 -18.79 8.99
C SER A 167 22.15 -17.32 8.62
N LYS A 168 21.73 -16.94 7.40
CA LYS A 168 21.81 -15.54 6.94
C LYS A 168 20.83 -14.62 7.66
N ILE A 169 19.62 -15.10 7.92
CA ILE A 169 18.63 -14.39 8.74
C ILE A 169 19.18 -14.16 10.15
N LEU A 170 19.84 -15.15 10.76
CA LEU A 170 20.45 -15.00 12.08
C LEU A 170 21.60 -13.98 12.08
N GLU A 171 22.44 -13.96 11.04
CA GLU A 171 23.48 -12.94 10.86
C GLU A 171 22.87 -11.52 10.80
N ILE A 172 21.80 -11.34 10.02
CA ILE A 172 21.07 -10.07 9.91
C ILE A 172 20.45 -9.67 11.24
N GLU A 173 19.76 -10.59 11.91
CA GLU A 173 19.09 -10.31 13.18
C GLU A 173 20.10 -9.82 14.22
N ASN A 174 21.28 -10.45 14.30
CA ASN A 174 22.35 -10.02 15.18
C ASN A 174 22.88 -8.63 14.82
N GLU A 175 23.06 -8.32 13.54
CA GLU A 175 23.54 -7.00 13.09
C GLU A 175 22.51 -5.89 13.35
N VAL A 176 21.23 -6.13 13.06
CA VAL A 176 20.15 -5.18 13.36
C VAL A 176 20.06 -4.93 14.87
N ARG A 177 20.21 -5.97 15.70
CA ARG A 177 20.25 -5.82 17.16
C ARG A 177 21.43 -4.97 17.64
N GLN A 178 22.60 -5.07 17.00
CA GLN A 178 23.74 -4.22 17.32
C GLN A 178 23.44 -2.75 16.97
N LYS A 179 22.81 -2.49 15.83
CA LYS A 179 22.41 -1.14 15.40
C LYS A 179 21.39 -0.47 16.32
N LEU A 180 20.60 -1.22 17.10
CA LEU A 180 19.72 -0.63 18.14
C LEU A 180 20.51 0.12 19.23
N THR A 181 21.80 -0.17 19.38
CA THR A 181 22.65 0.53 20.35
C THR A 181 23.14 1.89 19.83
N ASP A 182 22.95 2.18 18.54
CA ASP A 182 23.37 3.43 17.91
C ASP A 182 22.64 4.63 18.52
N GLU A 183 23.40 5.65 18.94
CA GLU A 183 22.82 6.86 19.51
C GLU A 183 21.99 7.66 18.50
N SER A 184 22.28 7.56 17.20
CA SER A 184 21.47 8.20 16.15
C SER A 184 20.04 7.66 16.14
N PHE A 185 19.88 6.34 16.24
CA PHE A 185 18.58 5.68 16.36
C PHE A 185 17.86 6.10 17.65
N LYS A 186 18.54 5.98 18.80
CA LYS A 186 17.94 6.35 20.10
C LYS A 186 17.52 7.82 20.14
N MET A 187 18.33 8.72 19.57
CA MET A 187 18.01 10.14 19.50
C MET A 187 16.79 10.41 18.62
N ALA A 188 16.69 9.77 17.45
CA ALA A 188 15.53 9.88 16.58
C ALA A 188 14.26 9.39 17.29
N TYR A 189 14.35 8.27 18.00
CA TYR A 189 13.26 7.71 18.80
C TYR A 189 12.82 8.64 19.94
N ARG A 190 13.78 9.14 20.72
CA ARG A 190 13.54 10.13 21.81
C ARG A 190 12.86 11.38 21.28
N LYS A 191 13.40 11.95 20.20
CA LYS A 191 12.83 13.14 19.56
C LYS A 191 11.37 12.90 19.19
N TYR A 192 11.06 11.76 18.59
CA TYR A 192 9.69 11.40 18.24
C TYR A 192 8.79 11.28 19.47
N LYS A 193 9.17 10.48 20.47
CA LYS A 193 8.36 10.26 21.68
C LYS A 193 8.12 11.55 22.45
N ILE A 194 9.15 12.39 22.60
CA ILE A 194 9.02 13.70 23.22
C ILE A 194 8.06 14.56 22.40
N GLN A 195 8.22 14.66 21.07
CA GLN A 195 7.29 15.43 20.23
C GLN A 195 5.84 14.96 20.37
N GLN A 196 5.59 13.65 20.42
CA GLN A 196 4.25 13.12 20.64
C GLN A 196 3.70 13.51 22.00
N HIS A 197 4.50 13.37 23.05
CA HIS A 197 4.11 13.76 24.40
C HIS A 197 3.81 15.26 24.50
N LEU A 198 4.64 16.10 23.86
CA LEU A 198 4.41 17.54 23.77
C LEU A 198 3.08 17.84 23.09
N ASN A 199 2.81 17.23 21.93
CA ASN A 199 1.58 17.47 21.15
C ASN A 199 0.30 17.13 21.96
N VAL A 200 0.34 16.07 22.77
CA VAL A 200 -0.81 15.66 23.60
C VAL A 200 -0.99 16.57 24.82
N ASN A 201 0.10 17.11 25.37
CA ASN A 201 0.11 17.87 26.63
C ASN A 201 0.32 19.38 26.44
N ILE A 202 0.10 19.93 25.24
CA ILE A 202 0.31 21.35 24.91
C ILE A 202 -0.29 22.28 25.99
N GLU A 203 -1.52 22.02 26.42
CA GLU A 203 -2.20 22.87 27.40
C GLU A 203 -1.56 22.81 28.80
N ALA A 204 -1.16 21.62 29.26
CA ALA A 204 -0.51 21.45 30.56
C ALA A 204 0.89 22.09 30.56
N ILE A 205 1.62 21.96 29.46
CA ILE A 205 2.94 22.59 29.28
C ILE A 205 2.81 24.11 29.23
N ALA A 206 1.78 24.64 28.55
CA ALA A 206 1.50 26.07 28.54
C ALA A 206 1.18 26.63 29.94
N ARG A 207 0.69 25.80 30.86
CA ARG A 207 0.51 26.14 32.29
C ARG A 207 1.78 26.00 33.14
N GLY A 208 2.91 25.60 32.55
CA GLY A 208 4.21 25.49 33.24
C GLY A 208 4.49 24.13 33.88
N GLU A 209 3.70 23.08 33.58
CA GLU A 209 3.87 21.73 34.14
C GLU A 209 5.01 20.96 33.44
N LEU A 210 6.27 21.40 33.63
CA LEU A 210 7.45 20.82 32.96
C LEU A 210 7.82 19.40 33.42
N SER A 211 7.32 18.94 34.58
CA SER A 211 7.59 17.58 35.09
C SER A 211 7.11 16.49 34.12
N SER A 212 6.11 16.79 33.29
CA SER A 212 5.60 15.93 32.21
C SER A 212 6.69 15.52 31.23
N ILE A 213 7.56 16.45 30.83
CA ILE A 213 8.65 16.21 29.88
C ILE A 213 9.71 15.28 30.47
N THR A 214 10.08 15.47 31.74
CA THR A 214 11.04 14.60 32.43
C THR A 214 10.51 13.17 32.54
N ILE A 215 9.23 13.01 32.88
CA ILE A 215 8.56 11.69 32.93
C ILE A 215 8.60 11.03 31.55
N ALA A 216 8.22 11.77 30.49
CA ALA A 216 8.24 11.26 29.12
C ALA A 216 9.65 10.81 28.68
N SER A 217 10.69 11.56 29.04
CA SER A 217 12.08 11.19 28.77
C SER A 217 12.47 9.88 29.47
N ASN A 218 12.16 9.76 30.77
CA ASN A 218 12.49 8.56 31.55
C ASN A 218 11.74 7.30 31.04
N MET A 219 10.47 7.46 30.67
CA MET A 219 9.69 6.39 30.04
C MET A 219 10.29 5.98 28.70
N CYS A 220 10.72 6.95 27.89
CA CYS A 220 11.37 6.68 26.61
C CYS A 220 12.69 5.91 26.79
N ASP A 221 13.52 6.27 27.76
CA ASP A 221 14.78 5.54 28.03
C ASP A 221 14.53 4.11 28.50
N THR A 222 13.49 3.91 29.33
CA THR A 222 13.06 2.57 29.76
C THR A 222 12.60 1.73 28.56
N GLU A 223 11.84 2.32 27.65
CA GLU A 223 11.39 1.64 26.43
C GLU A 223 12.57 1.27 25.52
N ILE A 224 13.53 2.19 25.33
CA ILE A 224 14.76 1.92 24.57
C ILE A 224 15.56 0.76 25.16
N SER A 225 15.72 0.71 26.48
CA SER A 225 16.40 -0.41 27.15
C SER A 225 15.72 -1.76 26.94
N SER A 226 14.40 -1.77 26.71
CA SER A 226 13.62 -2.99 26.44
C SER A 226 13.77 -3.55 25.02
N PHE A 227 14.31 -2.78 24.06
CA PHE A 227 14.36 -3.20 22.66
C PHE A 227 15.24 -4.43 22.42
N SER A 228 16.27 -4.62 23.24
CA SER A 228 17.18 -5.77 23.13
C SER A 228 16.48 -7.11 23.34
N SER A 229 15.39 -7.15 24.13
CA SER A 229 14.59 -8.35 24.38
C SER A 229 13.45 -8.60 23.39
N ARG A 230 13.19 -7.66 22.47
CA ARG A 230 12.11 -7.80 21.48
C ARG A 230 12.43 -8.84 20.42
N THR A 231 11.40 -9.40 19.78
CA THR A 231 11.60 -10.27 18.62
C THR A 231 12.14 -9.48 17.44
N TYR A 232 12.71 -10.15 16.45
CA TYR A 232 13.21 -9.50 15.24
C TYR A 232 12.12 -8.69 14.51
N GLU A 233 10.92 -9.25 14.41
CA GLU A 233 9.78 -8.64 13.75
C GLU A 233 9.32 -7.37 14.50
N GLU A 234 9.35 -7.41 15.83
CA GLU A 234 9.09 -6.23 16.66
C GLU A 234 10.18 -5.16 16.55
N ILE A 235 11.42 -5.55 16.26
CA ILE A 235 12.52 -4.61 16.01
C ILE A 235 12.35 -3.91 14.66
N LEU A 236 11.99 -4.65 13.61
CA LEU A 236 11.69 -4.05 12.29
C LEU A 236 10.51 -3.06 12.37
N LYS A 237 9.56 -3.25 13.28
CA LYS A 237 8.47 -2.28 13.54
C LYS A 237 8.92 -0.92 14.07
N ILE A 238 10.12 -0.83 14.64
CA ILE A 238 10.60 0.38 15.32
C ILE A 238 11.90 0.94 14.74
N TYR A 239 12.70 0.16 14.03
CA TYR A 239 14.02 0.59 13.56
C TYR A 239 13.94 1.52 12.34
N ASN A 240 13.66 2.80 12.57
CA ASN A 240 13.54 3.80 11.51
C ASN A 240 14.89 4.42 11.11
N GLN A 241 15.79 3.63 10.53
CA GLN A 241 17.09 4.12 10.03
C GLN A 241 17.46 3.48 8.69
N LYS A 242 17.75 4.33 7.70
CA LYS A 242 18.08 3.90 6.33
C LYS A 242 19.38 3.08 6.21
N CYS A 243 20.25 3.11 7.22
CA CYS A 243 21.45 2.26 7.28
C CYS A 243 21.14 0.77 7.50
N ILE A 244 19.85 0.38 7.66
CA ILE A 244 19.45 -1.03 7.65
C ILE A 244 19.78 -1.71 6.31
N LYS A 245 19.89 -0.92 5.23
CA LYS A 245 20.32 -1.38 3.89
C LYS A 245 21.66 -2.11 3.93
N ASP A 246 22.55 -1.74 4.85
CA ASP A 246 23.88 -2.33 4.97
C ASP A 246 23.81 -3.79 5.44
N CYS A 247 22.78 -4.17 6.19
CA CYS A 247 22.56 -5.54 6.66
C CYS A 247 22.33 -6.52 5.50
N ILE A 248 21.87 -6.04 4.34
CA ILE A 248 21.68 -6.86 3.13
C ILE A 248 22.99 -7.51 2.65
N SER A 249 24.14 -6.93 2.99
CA SER A 249 25.45 -7.52 2.69
C SER A 249 25.60 -8.94 3.25
N ARG A 250 24.91 -9.30 4.35
CA ARG A 250 24.89 -10.65 4.91
C ARG A 250 24.22 -11.68 4.01
N LEU A 251 23.30 -11.24 3.14
CA LEU A 251 22.71 -12.10 2.13
C LEU A 251 23.69 -12.39 0.97
N GLY A 252 24.81 -11.67 0.89
CA GLY A 252 25.76 -11.73 -0.21
C GLY A 252 25.44 -10.76 -1.35
N TYR A 253 24.64 -9.73 -1.09
CA TYR A 253 24.19 -8.75 -2.08
C TYR A 253 24.42 -7.32 -1.61
N GLY A 254 24.59 -6.38 -2.56
CA GLY A 254 24.35 -4.97 -2.27
C GLY A 254 22.84 -4.67 -2.22
N TRP A 255 22.45 -3.57 -1.57
CA TRP A 255 21.05 -3.13 -1.50
C TRP A 255 20.37 -3.09 -2.87
N THR A 256 21.01 -2.46 -3.85
CA THR A 256 20.47 -2.34 -5.21
C THR A 256 20.28 -3.70 -5.87
N ASP A 257 21.26 -4.60 -5.74
CA ASP A 257 21.19 -5.93 -6.36
C ASP A 257 20.10 -6.78 -5.72
N TRP A 258 20.01 -6.78 -4.39
CA TRP A 258 18.97 -7.50 -3.66
C TRP A 258 17.57 -7.02 -4.05
N THR A 259 17.34 -5.71 -4.04
CA THR A 259 16.03 -5.17 -4.45
C THR A 259 15.69 -5.52 -5.89
N ASN A 260 16.66 -5.51 -6.81
CA ASN A 260 16.45 -5.90 -8.19
C ASN A 260 16.14 -7.40 -8.32
N VAL A 261 16.80 -8.27 -7.55
CA VAL A 261 16.49 -9.71 -7.50
C VAL A 261 15.03 -9.92 -7.11
N VAL A 262 14.58 -9.28 -6.02
CA VAL A 262 13.19 -9.38 -5.55
C VAL A 262 12.21 -8.86 -6.60
N LEU A 263 12.47 -7.68 -7.18
CA LEU A 263 11.60 -7.09 -8.21
C LEU A 263 11.55 -7.94 -9.49
N ASN A 264 12.64 -8.57 -9.88
CA ASN A 264 12.69 -9.42 -11.08
C ASN A 264 11.86 -10.69 -10.94
N ILE A 265 11.65 -11.22 -9.73
CA ILE A 265 10.79 -12.38 -9.51
C ILE A 265 9.33 -12.07 -9.89
N PHE A 266 8.88 -10.82 -9.77
CA PHE A 266 7.54 -10.42 -10.25
C PHE A 266 7.37 -10.51 -11.77
N ASN A 267 8.46 -10.68 -12.54
CA ASN A 267 8.41 -10.90 -13.99
C ASN A 267 8.44 -12.39 -14.37
N THR A 268 8.29 -13.29 -13.39
CA THR A 268 8.36 -14.75 -13.55
C THR A 268 7.03 -15.40 -13.20
N GLU A 269 6.91 -16.71 -13.39
CA GLU A 269 5.76 -17.51 -12.95
C GLU A 269 5.53 -17.44 -11.43
N LYS A 270 6.55 -17.05 -10.65
CA LYS A 270 6.49 -16.91 -9.19
C LYS A 270 5.97 -15.57 -8.69
N ALA A 271 5.54 -14.68 -9.59
CA ALA A 271 5.02 -13.36 -9.23
C ALA A 271 3.84 -13.40 -8.24
N ASN A 272 2.88 -14.30 -8.45
CA ASN A 272 1.71 -14.42 -7.58
C ASN A 272 2.05 -15.03 -6.21
N ASP A 273 2.99 -15.97 -6.18
CA ASP A 273 3.48 -16.60 -4.96
C ASP A 273 4.22 -15.55 -4.09
N LEU A 274 5.16 -14.81 -4.69
CA LEU A 274 5.88 -13.73 -3.99
C LEU A 274 4.92 -12.62 -3.54
N ARG A 275 3.95 -12.24 -4.38
CA ARG A 275 2.91 -11.27 -3.98
C ARG A 275 2.16 -11.76 -2.74
N SER A 276 1.83 -13.04 -2.68
CA SER A 276 1.14 -13.63 -1.53
C SER A 276 1.99 -13.57 -0.26
N GLU A 277 3.31 -13.75 -0.35
CA GLU A 277 4.22 -13.55 0.79
C GLU A 277 4.21 -12.09 1.28
N PHE A 278 4.29 -11.11 0.38
CA PHE A 278 4.15 -9.69 0.77
C PHE A 278 2.80 -9.38 1.40
N LEU A 279 1.70 -9.94 0.86
CA LEU A 279 0.36 -9.71 1.38
C LEU A 279 0.09 -10.38 2.74
N LYS A 280 0.95 -11.29 3.22
CA LYS A 280 0.87 -11.80 4.61
C LYS A 280 1.28 -10.74 5.64
N ILE A 281 2.13 -9.80 5.25
CA ILE A 281 2.66 -8.76 6.15
C ILE A 281 2.08 -7.38 5.84
N MET A 282 1.78 -7.09 4.57
CA MET A 282 1.26 -5.79 4.14
C MET A 282 -0.22 -5.63 4.49
N PRO A 283 -0.70 -4.39 4.74
CA PRO A 283 -2.11 -4.16 5.08
C PRO A 283 -3.05 -4.60 3.94
N HIS A 284 -4.20 -5.16 4.30
CA HIS A 284 -5.27 -5.41 3.33
C HIS A 284 -5.97 -4.09 3.00
N ILE A 285 -5.80 -3.60 1.77
CA ILE A 285 -6.42 -2.37 1.28
C ILE A 285 -7.61 -2.73 0.40
N GLU A 286 -8.83 -2.49 0.90
CA GLU A 286 -10.10 -2.78 0.19
C GLU A 286 -10.77 -1.55 -0.42
#